data_AF-A0A9C9X1F7-F1
#
_entry.id   AF-A0A9C9X1F7-F1
#
_cell.length_a   1.000
_cell.length_b   1.000
_cell.length_c   1.000
_cell.angle_alpha   90.00
_cell.angle_beta   90.00
_cell.angle_gamma   90.00
#
_symmetry.space_group_name_H-M   'P 1'
#
loop_
_entity.id
_entity.type
_entity.pdbx_description
1 polymer ?
#
loop_
_entity_poly.entity_id
_entity_poly.type
_entity_poly.pdbx_seq_one_letter_code
_entity_poly.pdbx_strand_id
1 'polypeptide(L)'
;YGIQAAAKKYFDKEASNLTIEESATLIPLLKSPAYFSPIRHPDRALKRRNIVLHNMMVTGYLTEAQYDSLSQLPVVVREFQRQSKIAPYFTEYVRQKLNRLSDSLHVNIYEDGLNVYTTLNSKIQVCMDSAVAKHLPELQQRVVRKLQRWKEKNEIPDSVFNRKAIVQDAFVALNPKNGHILALTGGRDFKESKFNRAVQAPRQPGSAFKAFLYTAAIDNGYTPVSKFLDQPVVVNNPDGSRWDPENYDHTVGGLTTLRDGLKLSRNLVSVRLIQEIGPSVVVDYAHRMGISTPLRPFPTLALGTSEVYLLDLVSAYGVFANQGVRVEPIAITRIEDRFGNVIYENHPKRREVLSKATAYIMTNMLESVVNGGTGGSVRWKFGFQKPAAGKTGTTNNYTDAWFIGFTPTITAGVWVGLDDPKYTLGRGESGSHAALPFWADFIKAVYDSLRLRGENFQQPPDVIRLQICQDSGKLATNYCPRVVEEVFNIKYHPTEACDLHRGPNRKKRKRQILF
;
A
#
# COMPACT_ATOMS: atom_id res chain seq x y z
N TYR A 1 4.24 -34.14 -16.36
CA TYR A 1 3.31 -35.04 -15.63
C TYR A 1 4.01 -36.35 -15.34
N GLY A 2 3.93 -36.90 -14.12
CA GLY A 2 4.65 -38.14 -13.76
C GLY A 2 4.33 -38.64 -12.35
N ILE A 3 4.85 -39.82 -12.00
CA ILE A 3 4.55 -40.51 -10.72
C ILE A 3 4.92 -39.66 -9.50
N GLN A 4 6.03 -38.92 -9.57
CA GLN A 4 6.47 -37.99 -8.51
C GLN A 4 5.43 -36.90 -8.21
N ALA A 5 4.88 -36.27 -9.25
CA ALA A 5 3.85 -35.25 -9.09
C ALA A 5 2.53 -35.84 -8.56
N ALA A 6 2.20 -37.08 -8.95
CA ALA A 6 1.03 -37.78 -8.44
C ALA A 6 1.19 -38.19 -6.96
N ALA A 7 2.36 -38.70 -6.58
CA ALA A 7 2.71 -39.02 -5.20
C ALA A 7 2.53 -37.81 -4.27
N LYS A 8 3.11 -36.67 -4.69
CA LYS A 8 2.99 -35.40 -3.96
C LYS A 8 1.55 -34.89 -3.89
N LYS A 9 0.80 -35.01 -5.00
CA LYS A 9 -0.59 -34.53 -5.10
C LYS A 9 -1.58 -35.33 -4.24
N TYR A 10 -1.46 -36.66 -4.21
CA TYR A 10 -2.47 -37.53 -3.58
C TYR A 10 -2.07 -37.97 -2.16
N PHE A 11 -0.77 -38.00 -1.85
CA PHE A 11 -0.27 -38.53 -0.59
C PHE A 11 0.72 -37.60 0.14
N ASP A 12 1.16 -36.49 -0.48
CA ASP A 12 2.19 -35.58 0.06
C ASP A 12 3.50 -36.31 0.40
N LYS A 13 3.88 -37.26 -0.46
CA LYS A 13 5.08 -38.10 -0.34
C LYS A 13 5.94 -37.98 -1.60
N GLU A 14 7.24 -38.22 -1.43
CA GLU A 14 8.14 -38.52 -2.54
C GLU A 14 7.80 -39.90 -3.12
N ALA A 15 7.93 -40.11 -4.43
CA ALA A 15 7.51 -41.37 -5.06
C ALA A 15 8.23 -42.60 -4.51
N SER A 16 9.48 -42.43 -4.04
CA SER A 16 10.26 -43.49 -3.38
C SER A 16 9.70 -43.94 -2.03
N ASN A 17 8.83 -43.13 -1.41
CA ASN A 17 8.30 -43.36 -0.07
C ASN A 17 6.83 -43.80 -0.09
N LEU A 18 6.29 -44.11 -1.28
CA LEU A 18 4.92 -44.63 -1.41
C LEU A 18 4.85 -46.06 -0.87
N THR A 19 3.78 -46.35 -0.14
CA THR A 19 3.45 -47.73 0.22
C THR A 19 2.91 -48.49 -1.00
N ILE A 20 2.72 -49.81 -0.87
CA ILE A 20 2.28 -50.67 -1.98
C ILE A 20 0.87 -50.28 -2.42
N GLU A 21 -0.05 -50.08 -1.48
CA GLU A 21 -1.43 -49.69 -1.72
C GLU A 21 -1.56 -48.26 -2.28
N GLU A 22 -0.69 -47.34 -1.86
CA GLU A 22 -0.60 -46.00 -2.44
C GLU A 22 -0.09 -46.05 -3.88
N SER A 23 0.96 -46.84 -4.13
CA SER A 23 1.51 -47.08 -5.47
C SER A 23 0.47 -47.68 -6.40
N ALA A 24 -0.23 -48.73 -5.94
CA ALA A 24 -1.32 -49.39 -6.68
C ALA A 24 -2.50 -48.44 -6.95
N THR A 25 -2.71 -47.42 -6.11
CA THR A 25 -3.76 -46.40 -6.31
C THR A 25 -3.41 -45.44 -7.44
N LEU A 26 -2.12 -45.20 -7.73
CA LEU A 26 -1.68 -44.29 -8.79
C LEU A 26 -1.68 -44.93 -10.18
N ILE A 27 -1.48 -46.24 -10.30
CA ILE A 27 -1.44 -46.96 -11.59
C ILE A 27 -2.72 -46.75 -12.44
N PRO A 28 -3.95 -46.86 -11.89
CA PRO A 28 -5.18 -46.61 -12.63
C PRO A 28 -5.27 -45.23 -13.27
N LEU A 29 -4.60 -44.23 -12.68
CA LEU A 29 -4.60 -42.85 -13.19
C LEU A 29 -3.91 -42.74 -14.54
N LEU A 30 -3.00 -43.67 -14.89
CA LEU A 30 -2.38 -43.71 -16.21
C LEU A 30 -3.42 -43.99 -17.31
N LYS A 31 -4.42 -44.82 -17.00
CA LYS A 31 -5.51 -45.14 -17.94
C LYS A 31 -6.52 -44.01 -18.03
N SER A 32 -6.93 -43.44 -16.89
CA SER A 32 -7.87 -42.31 -16.88
C SER A 32 -7.81 -41.55 -15.55
N PRO A 33 -7.07 -40.43 -15.47
CA PRO A 33 -6.88 -39.69 -14.23
C PRO A 33 -8.17 -39.09 -13.67
N ALA A 34 -9.08 -38.66 -14.56
CA ALA A 34 -10.35 -38.06 -14.16
C ALA A 34 -11.34 -39.13 -13.65
N TYR A 35 -11.42 -40.28 -14.34
CA TYR A 35 -12.38 -41.34 -14.01
C TYR A 35 -12.00 -42.14 -12.77
N PHE A 36 -10.71 -42.39 -12.57
CA PHE A 36 -10.16 -43.12 -11.41
C PHE A 36 -9.60 -42.20 -10.32
N SER A 37 -9.94 -40.90 -10.34
CA SER A 37 -9.46 -39.95 -9.33
C SER A 37 -9.91 -40.39 -7.93
N PRO A 38 -8.97 -40.72 -7.00
CA PRO A 38 -9.34 -41.13 -5.64
C PRO A 38 -10.00 -40.00 -4.82
N ILE A 39 -9.84 -38.75 -5.24
CA ILE A 39 -10.50 -37.58 -4.62
C ILE A 39 -11.95 -37.44 -5.09
N ARG A 40 -12.23 -37.67 -6.39
CA ARG A 40 -13.57 -37.44 -6.96
C ARG A 40 -14.44 -38.70 -6.95
N HIS A 41 -13.82 -39.86 -7.08
CA HIS A 41 -14.47 -41.16 -7.26
C HIS A 41 -13.76 -42.26 -6.44
N PRO A 42 -13.79 -42.17 -5.10
CA PRO A 42 -13.05 -43.08 -4.21
C PRO A 42 -13.41 -44.56 -4.43
N ASP A 43 -14.68 -44.89 -4.68
CA ASP A 43 -15.12 -46.28 -4.91
C ASP A 43 -14.53 -46.87 -6.20
N ARG A 44 -14.41 -46.06 -7.25
CA ARG A 44 -13.81 -46.49 -8.52
C ARG A 44 -12.30 -46.68 -8.38
N ALA A 45 -11.66 -45.77 -7.65
CA ALA A 45 -10.24 -45.86 -7.35
C ALA A 45 -9.93 -47.11 -6.52
N LEU A 46 -10.74 -47.41 -5.49
CA LEU A 46 -10.62 -48.59 -4.64
C LEU A 46 -10.72 -49.89 -5.45
N LYS A 47 -11.80 -50.05 -6.24
CA LYS A 47 -11.98 -51.23 -7.10
C LYS A 47 -10.81 -51.42 -8.05
N ARG A 48 -10.33 -50.33 -8.65
CA ARG A 48 -9.26 -50.40 -9.64
C ARG A 48 -7.88 -50.63 -9.01
N ARG A 49 -7.62 -50.07 -7.83
CA ARG A 49 -6.43 -50.39 -7.01
C ARG A 49 -6.39 -51.88 -6.67
N ASN A 50 -7.50 -52.47 -6.25
CA ASN A 50 -7.54 -53.89 -5.88
C ASN A 50 -7.29 -54.81 -7.08
N ILE A 51 -7.69 -54.41 -8.29
CA ILE A 51 -7.29 -55.13 -9.52
C ILE A 51 -5.77 -55.08 -9.73
N VAL A 52 -5.13 -53.93 -9.46
CA VAL A 52 -3.67 -53.80 -9.56
C VAL A 52 -2.98 -54.69 -8.51
N LEU A 53 -3.45 -54.68 -7.26
CA LEU A 53 -2.92 -55.54 -6.19
C LEU A 53 -3.11 -57.02 -6.53
N HIS A 54 -4.25 -57.41 -7.09
CA HIS A 54 -4.51 -58.78 -7.52
C HIS A 54 -3.52 -59.21 -8.61
N ASN A 55 -3.27 -58.36 -9.61
CA ASN A 55 -2.29 -58.66 -10.65
C ASN A 55 -0.87 -58.77 -10.09
N MET A 56 -0.50 -57.95 -9.11
CA MET A 56 0.79 -58.07 -8.41
C MET A 56 0.92 -59.39 -7.65
N MET A 57 -0.16 -59.90 -7.06
CA MET A 57 -0.17 -61.22 -6.43
C MET A 57 0.01 -62.35 -7.46
N VAL A 58 -0.78 -62.35 -8.54
CA VAL A 58 -0.72 -63.40 -9.58
C VAL A 58 0.65 -63.44 -10.27
N THR A 59 1.36 -62.31 -10.33
CA THR A 59 2.69 -62.21 -10.94
C THR A 59 3.83 -62.43 -9.94
N GLY A 60 3.53 -62.77 -8.68
CA GLY A 60 4.52 -63.14 -7.66
C GLY A 60 5.18 -61.97 -6.92
N TYR A 61 4.69 -60.72 -7.10
CA TYR A 61 5.18 -59.56 -6.35
C TYR A 61 4.54 -59.39 -4.97
N LEU A 62 3.41 -60.06 -4.71
CA LEU A 62 2.74 -60.10 -3.41
C LEU A 62 2.37 -61.55 -3.06
N THR A 63 2.38 -61.89 -1.78
CA THR A 63 1.76 -63.12 -1.28
C THR A 63 0.24 -62.96 -1.19
N GLU A 64 -0.49 -64.08 -1.14
CA GLU A 64 -1.95 -64.08 -0.96
C GLU A 64 -2.37 -63.37 0.33
N ALA A 65 -1.66 -63.63 1.44
CA ALA A 65 -1.89 -62.96 2.72
C ALA A 65 -1.64 -61.44 2.65
N GLN A 66 -0.64 -60.98 1.89
CA GLN A 66 -0.38 -59.56 1.67
C GLN A 66 -1.49 -58.92 0.82
N TYR A 67 -1.93 -59.59 -0.25
CA TYR A 67 -3.05 -59.12 -1.06
C TYR A 67 -4.34 -58.96 -0.24
N ASP A 68 -4.69 -59.98 0.55
CA ASP A 68 -5.89 -59.94 1.38
C ASP A 68 -5.86 -58.77 2.36
N SER A 69 -4.73 -58.57 3.05
CA SER A 69 -4.55 -57.45 3.97
C SER A 69 -4.63 -56.09 3.26
N LEU A 70 -3.90 -55.90 2.15
CA LEU A 70 -3.83 -54.62 1.45
C LEU A 70 -5.14 -54.27 0.72
N SER A 71 -5.86 -55.27 0.23
CA SER A 71 -7.11 -55.06 -0.53
C SER A 71 -8.24 -54.52 0.35
N GLN A 72 -8.21 -54.78 1.65
CA GLN A 72 -9.18 -54.27 2.63
C GLN A 72 -8.88 -52.85 3.11
N LEU A 73 -7.66 -52.34 2.91
CA LEU A 73 -7.32 -50.99 3.33
C LEU A 73 -8.17 -49.95 2.56
N PRO A 74 -8.68 -48.90 3.21
CA PRO A 74 -9.35 -47.82 2.49
C PRO A 74 -8.35 -47.05 1.61
N VAL A 75 -8.83 -46.45 0.52
CA VAL A 75 -8.04 -45.47 -0.23
C VAL A 75 -8.05 -44.15 0.54
N VAL A 76 -7.03 -43.97 1.37
CA VAL A 76 -6.83 -42.71 2.10
C VAL A 76 -5.94 -41.81 1.25
N VAL A 77 -6.57 -40.83 0.60
CA VAL A 77 -5.82 -39.70 0.06
C VAL A 77 -5.75 -38.62 1.11
N ARG A 78 -4.60 -37.96 1.22
CA ARG A 78 -4.63 -36.62 1.80
C ARG A 78 -5.39 -35.79 0.79
N GLU A 79 -6.53 -35.27 1.19
CA GLU A 79 -7.06 -34.11 0.50
C GLU A 79 -5.92 -33.11 0.57
N PHE A 80 -5.23 -32.89 -0.56
CA PHE A 80 -4.45 -31.70 -0.73
C PHE A 80 -5.51 -30.61 -0.66
N GLN A 81 -5.87 -30.21 0.56
CA GLN A 81 -6.50 -28.94 0.80
C GLN A 81 -5.58 -28.03 0.04
N ARG A 82 -6.06 -27.54 -1.12
CA ARG A 82 -5.43 -26.41 -1.77
C ARG A 82 -5.30 -25.45 -0.63
N GLN A 83 -4.09 -25.33 -0.05
CA GLN A 83 -3.82 -24.32 0.95
C GLN A 83 -4.51 -23.10 0.39
N SER A 84 -5.51 -22.59 1.12
CA SER A 84 -6.23 -21.37 0.76
C SER A 84 -5.20 -20.48 0.08
N LYS A 85 -5.32 -20.25 -1.23
CA LYS A 85 -4.20 -19.70 -2.02
C LYS A 85 -3.87 -18.36 -1.39
N ILE A 86 -2.84 -18.32 -0.55
CA ILE A 86 -2.44 -17.12 0.19
C ILE A 86 -2.08 -16.09 -0.88
N ALA A 87 -2.64 -14.88 -0.77
CA ALA A 87 -2.46 -13.80 -1.74
C ALA A 87 -2.74 -14.21 -3.21
N PRO A 88 -4.00 -14.51 -3.58
CA PRO A 88 -4.31 -14.93 -4.96
C PRO A 88 -4.01 -13.82 -5.99
N TYR A 89 -4.21 -12.55 -5.62
CA TYR A 89 -3.84 -11.40 -6.45
C TYR A 89 -2.33 -11.29 -6.66
N PHE A 90 -1.53 -11.50 -5.60
CA PHE A 90 -0.07 -11.51 -5.71
C PHE A 90 0.42 -12.66 -6.60
N THR A 91 -0.16 -13.85 -6.43
CA THR A 91 0.16 -15.02 -7.26
C THR A 91 -0.11 -14.74 -8.74
N GLU A 92 -1.25 -14.15 -9.06
CA GLU A 92 -1.58 -13.75 -10.43
C GLU A 92 -0.66 -12.63 -10.96
N TYR A 93 -0.28 -11.67 -10.10
CA TYR A 93 0.69 -10.63 -10.44
C TYR A 93 2.07 -11.22 -10.77
N VAL A 94 2.54 -12.20 -9.99
CA VAL A 94 3.77 -12.96 -10.27
C VAL A 94 3.65 -13.70 -11.60
N ARG A 95 2.53 -14.41 -11.84
CA ARG A 95 2.29 -15.10 -13.13
C ARG A 95 2.36 -14.14 -14.31
N GLN A 96 1.75 -12.96 -14.22
CA GLN A 96 1.82 -11.94 -15.27
C GLN A 96 3.25 -11.42 -15.50
N LYS A 97 4.03 -11.22 -14.43
CA LYS A 97 5.45 -10.86 -14.55
C LYS A 97 6.27 -11.97 -15.21
N LEU A 98 6.03 -13.23 -14.83
CA LEU A 98 6.70 -14.38 -15.44
C LEU A 98 6.39 -14.49 -16.94
N ASN A 99 5.14 -14.26 -17.37
CA ASN A 99 4.80 -14.23 -18.81
C ASN A 99 5.55 -13.13 -19.58
N ARG A 100 5.93 -12.02 -18.93
CA ARG A 100 6.73 -10.98 -19.60
C ARG A 100 8.21 -11.34 -19.68
N LEU A 101 8.67 -12.20 -18.76
CA LEU A 101 10.05 -12.69 -18.71
C LEU A 101 10.24 -13.98 -19.51
N SER A 102 9.18 -14.71 -19.87
CA SER A 102 9.27 -16.01 -20.53
C SER A 102 10.08 -15.93 -21.82
N ASP A 103 9.82 -14.90 -22.63
CA ASP A 103 10.44 -14.75 -23.94
C ASP A 103 11.94 -14.43 -23.80
N SER A 104 12.29 -13.54 -22.85
CA SER A 104 13.69 -13.17 -22.60
C SER A 104 14.50 -14.27 -21.91
N LEU A 105 13.83 -15.15 -21.17
CA LEU A 105 14.45 -16.28 -20.48
C LEU A 105 14.43 -17.56 -21.33
N HIS A 106 13.74 -17.56 -22.47
CA HIS A 106 13.52 -18.74 -23.31
C HIS A 106 12.93 -19.94 -22.55
N VAL A 107 11.95 -19.69 -21.67
CA VAL A 107 11.30 -20.71 -20.85
C VAL A 107 9.79 -20.77 -21.04
N ASN A 108 9.22 -21.97 -21.01
CA ASN A 108 7.79 -22.20 -20.85
C ASN A 108 7.45 -22.26 -19.36
N ILE A 109 6.80 -21.21 -18.86
CA ILE A 109 6.45 -21.07 -17.44
C ILE A 109 5.48 -22.15 -16.91
N TYR A 110 4.85 -22.94 -17.79
CA TYR A 110 3.91 -23.99 -17.42
C TYR A 110 4.49 -25.40 -17.54
N GLU A 111 5.53 -25.59 -18.35
CA GLU A 111 6.03 -26.93 -18.73
C GLU A 111 7.44 -27.20 -18.23
N ASP A 112 8.25 -26.16 -18.04
CA ASP A 112 9.68 -26.33 -17.73
C ASP A 112 9.95 -26.69 -16.28
N GLY A 113 8.94 -26.59 -15.40
CA GLY A 113 9.07 -26.99 -13.99
C GLY A 113 9.91 -26.00 -13.18
N LEU A 114 9.68 -24.70 -13.40
CA LEU A 114 10.42 -23.61 -12.76
C LEU A 114 10.11 -23.50 -11.26
N ASN A 115 11.12 -23.20 -10.46
CA ASN A 115 10.95 -22.78 -9.06
C ASN A 115 11.05 -21.25 -8.97
N VAL A 116 9.97 -20.60 -8.53
CA VAL A 116 9.87 -19.13 -8.48
C VAL A 116 9.89 -18.65 -7.03
N TYR A 117 10.94 -17.92 -6.67
CA TYR A 117 11.10 -17.32 -5.34
C TYR A 117 10.57 -15.89 -5.36
N THR A 118 9.68 -15.59 -4.41
CA THR A 118 8.94 -14.31 -4.37
C THR A 118 9.21 -13.54 -3.09
N THR A 119 8.77 -12.28 -3.06
CA THR A 119 8.94 -11.38 -1.92
C THR A 119 7.83 -11.44 -0.87
N LEU A 120 6.76 -12.20 -1.15
CA LEU A 120 5.59 -12.26 -0.29
C LEU A 120 5.96 -12.77 1.11
N ASN A 121 5.57 -12.03 2.14
CA ASN A 121 5.66 -12.48 3.51
C ASN A 121 4.27 -12.95 3.95
N SER A 122 4.11 -14.27 4.11
CA SER A 122 2.82 -14.88 4.45
C SER A 122 2.23 -14.36 5.77
N LYS A 123 3.06 -14.05 6.78
CA LYS A 123 2.58 -13.47 8.05
C LYS A 123 2.01 -12.08 7.84
N ILE A 124 2.69 -11.24 7.06
CA ILE A 124 2.22 -9.88 6.73
C ILE A 124 0.95 -9.94 5.88
N GLN A 125 0.87 -10.87 4.92
CA GLN A 125 -0.34 -11.06 4.13
C GLN A 125 -1.54 -11.45 5.01
N VAL A 126 -1.36 -12.36 5.98
CA VAL A 126 -2.44 -12.73 6.91
C VAL A 126 -2.91 -11.52 7.73
N CYS A 127 -2.00 -10.64 8.17
CA CYS A 127 -2.38 -9.38 8.83
C CYS A 127 -3.20 -8.47 7.91
N MET A 128 -2.84 -8.39 6.62
CA MET A 128 -3.56 -7.61 5.61
C MET A 128 -4.97 -8.17 5.37
N ASP A 129 -5.07 -9.48 5.14
CA ASP A 129 -6.34 -10.16 4.89
C ASP A 129 -7.28 -10.02 6.10
N SER A 130 -6.73 -10.07 7.32
CA SER A 130 -7.49 -9.88 8.56
C SER A 130 -8.05 -8.45 8.69
N ALA A 131 -7.26 -7.44 8.30
CA ALA A 131 -7.72 -6.06 8.30
C ALA A 131 -8.82 -5.82 7.25
N VAL A 132 -8.68 -6.40 6.06
CA VAL A 132 -9.71 -6.34 5.00
C VAL A 132 -11.00 -7.02 5.45
N ALA A 133 -10.91 -8.25 5.98
CA ALA A 133 -12.05 -9.01 6.46
C ALA A 133 -12.84 -8.30 7.58
N LYS A 134 -12.13 -7.53 8.42
CA LYS A 134 -12.74 -6.76 9.50
C LYS A 134 -13.48 -5.51 8.99
N HIS A 135 -12.82 -4.69 8.17
CA HIS A 135 -13.32 -3.34 7.86
C HIS A 135 -14.21 -3.26 6.62
N LEU A 136 -14.00 -4.14 5.63
CA LEU A 136 -14.72 -4.06 4.36
C LEU A 136 -16.23 -4.33 4.49
N PRO A 137 -16.72 -5.33 5.25
CA PRO A 137 -18.15 -5.55 5.43
C PRO A 137 -18.86 -4.36 6.08
N GLU A 138 -18.24 -3.77 7.10
CA GLU A 138 -18.80 -2.60 7.79
C GLU A 138 -18.86 -1.38 6.85
N LEU A 139 -17.81 -1.16 6.06
CA LEU A 139 -17.77 -0.09 5.07
C LEU A 139 -18.87 -0.30 4.00
N GLN A 140 -19.00 -1.51 3.48
CA GLN A 140 -20.04 -1.88 2.52
C GLN A 140 -21.45 -1.53 3.04
N GLN A 141 -21.76 -1.86 4.30
CA GLN A 141 -23.05 -1.54 4.92
C GLN A 141 -23.27 -0.03 5.08
N ARG A 142 -22.23 0.73 5.44
CA ARG A 142 -22.32 2.20 5.52
C ARG A 142 -22.57 2.84 4.16
N VAL A 143 -21.83 2.41 3.12
CA VAL A 143 -21.98 2.91 1.76
C VAL A 143 -23.37 2.61 1.21
N VAL A 144 -23.88 1.39 1.36
CA VAL A 144 -25.24 1.01 0.94
C VAL A 144 -26.29 1.90 1.63
N ARG A 145 -26.21 2.08 2.96
CA ARG A 145 -27.14 2.96 3.68
C ARG A 145 -27.10 4.40 3.19
N LYS A 146 -25.91 4.94 2.89
CA LYS A 146 -25.75 6.30 2.37
C LYS A 146 -26.30 6.45 0.95
N LEU A 147 -26.08 5.45 0.10
CA LEU A 147 -26.54 5.47 -1.28
C LEU A 147 -28.03 5.11 -1.43
N GLN A 148 -28.67 4.54 -0.41
CA GLN A 148 -30.09 4.16 -0.47
C GLN A 148 -31.01 5.35 -0.81
N ARG A 149 -30.81 6.50 -0.17
CA ARG A 149 -31.59 7.73 -0.47
C ARG A 149 -31.33 8.24 -1.89
N TRP A 150 -30.08 8.14 -2.36
CA TRP A 150 -29.72 8.53 -3.73
C TRP A 150 -30.35 7.57 -4.75
N LYS A 151 -30.36 6.28 -4.46
CA LYS A 151 -30.98 5.24 -5.29
C LYS A 151 -32.48 5.50 -5.44
N GLU A 152 -33.20 5.74 -4.35
CA GLU A 152 -34.64 6.05 -4.35
C GLU A 152 -34.93 7.33 -5.14
N LYS A 153 -34.16 8.40 -4.90
CA LYS A 153 -34.32 9.68 -5.61
C LYS A 153 -34.10 9.59 -7.12
N ASN A 154 -33.24 8.68 -7.58
CA ASN A 154 -32.91 8.52 -9.00
C ASN A 154 -33.56 7.27 -9.62
N GLU A 155 -34.53 6.65 -8.93
CA GLU A 155 -35.30 5.50 -9.40
C GLU A 155 -34.42 4.34 -9.91
N ILE A 156 -33.26 4.13 -9.28
CA ILE A 156 -32.30 3.11 -9.72
C ILE A 156 -32.81 1.72 -9.34
N PRO A 157 -32.95 0.78 -10.30
CA PRO A 157 -33.41 -0.57 -10.00
C PRO A 157 -32.47 -1.31 -9.03
N ASP A 158 -33.05 -2.15 -8.17
CA ASP A 158 -32.31 -2.95 -7.17
C ASP A 158 -31.19 -3.78 -7.79
N SER A 159 -31.43 -4.38 -8.95
CA SER A 159 -30.44 -5.17 -9.68
C SER A 159 -29.22 -4.34 -10.10
N VAL A 160 -29.44 -3.10 -10.55
CA VAL A 160 -28.36 -2.17 -10.94
C VAL A 160 -27.63 -1.68 -9.71
N PHE A 161 -28.37 -1.30 -8.67
CA PHE A 161 -27.82 -0.81 -7.42
C PHE A 161 -26.93 -1.85 -6.74
N ASN A 162 -27.42 -3.07 -6.54
CA ASN A 162 -26.70 -4.14 -5.87
C ASN A 162 -25.41 -4.54 -6.60
N ARG A 163 -25.39 -4.42 -7.94
CA ARG A 163 -24.19 -4.69 -8.74
C ARG A 163 -23.18 -3.54 -8.70
N LYS A 164 -23.65 -2.29 -8.66
CA LYS A 164 -22.79 -1.10 -8.79
C LYS A 164 -22.36 -0.48 -7.46
N ALA A 165 -23.11 -0.70 -6.38
CA ALA A 165 -22.80 -0.21 -5.04
C ALA A 165 -21.82 -1.14 -4.27
N ILE A 166 -21.13 -2.04 -4.97
CA ILE A 166 -20.16 -2.96 -4.39
C ILE A 166 -18.87 -2.20 -4.13
N VAL A 167 -18.52 -2.05 -2.86
CA VAL A 167 -17.26 -1.45 -2.44
C VAL A 167 -16.14 -2.44 -2.74
N GLN A 168 -15.09 -1.92 -3.36
CA GLN A 168 -13.84 -2.60 -3.66
C GLN A 168 -12.72 -2.00 -2.83
N ASP A 169 -11.69 -2.79 -2.59
CA ASP A 169 -10.45 -2.37 -1.95
C ASP A 169 -9.23 -2.71 -2.82
N ALA A 170 -8.12 -2.06 -2.51
CA ALA A 170 -6.79 -2.48 -2.94
C ALA A 170 -5.81 -2.12 -1.82
N PHE A 171 -4.88 -3.03 -1.53
CA PHE A 171 -3.95 -2.87 -0.42
C PHE A 171 -2.58 -3.41 -0.82
N VAL A 172 -1.53 -2.60 -0.67
CA VAL A 172 -0.14 -2.97 -0.90
C VAL A 172 0.69 -2.67 0.34
N ALA A 173 1.62 -3.57 0.68
CA ALA A 173 2.68 -3.33 1.65
C ALA A 173 4.05 -3.65 1.03
N LEU A 174 5.00 -2.73 1.20
CA LEU A 174 6.37 -2.78 0.70
C LEU A 174 7.37 -2.65 1.84
N ASN A 175 8.55 -3.26 1.66
CA ASN A 175 9.74 -2.86 2.39
C ASN A 175 10.43 -1.71 1.62
N PRO A 176 10.54 -0.50 2.21
CA PRO A 176 11.07 0.67 1.50
C PRO A 176 12.57 0.59 1.21
N LYS A 177 13.33 -0.26 1.93
CA LYS A 177 14.80 -0.39 1.79
C LYS A 177 15.23 -1.27 0.62
N ASN A 178 14.41 -2.26 0.24
CA ASN A 178 14.74 -3.22 -0.82
C ASN A 178 13.64 -3.36 -1.89
N GLY A 179 12.52 -2.67 -1.76
CA GLY A 179 11.43 -2.69 -2.74
C GLY A 179 10.59 -3.95 -2.71
N HIS A 180 10.82 -4.88 -1.79
CA HIS A 180 10.06 -6.14 -1.73
C HIS A 180 8.58 -5.88 -1.47
N ILE A 181 7.72 -6.43 -2.33
CA ILE A 181 6.27 -6.44 -2.11
C ILE A 181 5.97 -7.54 -1.08
N LEU A 182 5.67 -7.12 0.13
CA LEU A 182 5.48 -8.01 1.29
C LEU A 182 4.07 -8.59 1.35
N ALA A 183 3.07 -7.83 0.91
CA ALA A 183 1.69 -8.25 0.82
C ALA A 183 0.95 -7.43 -0.25
N LEU A 184 -0.01 -8.06 -0.92
CA LEU A 184 -0.78 -7.44 -2.00
C LEU A 184 -2.17 -8.06 -2.13
N THR A 185 -3.19 -7.19 -2.07
CA THR A 185 -4.60 -7.50 -2.36
C THR A 185 -5.12 -6.49 -3.40
N GLY A 186 -5.79 -7.00 -4.44
CA GLY A 186 -6.26 -6.20 -5.57
C GLY A 186 -7.78 -5.99 -5.64
N GLY A 187 -8.51 -6.47 -4.64
CA GLY A 187 -9.97 -6.45 -4.61
C GLY A 187 -10.53 -7.32 -3.49
N ARG A 188 -11.83 -7.14 -3.23
CA ARG A 188 -12.57 -7.79 -2.14
C ARG A 188 -12.51 -9.31 -2.14
N ASP A 189 -12.63 -9.90 -3.33
CA ASP A 189 -12.66 -11.34 -3.54
C ASP A 189 -12.15 -11.65 -4.95
N PHE A 190 -11.07 -12.43 -5.00
CA PHE A 190 -10.44 -12.86 -6.24
C PHE A 190 -11.32 -13.79 -7.08
N LYS A 191 -12.25 -14.54 -6.45
CA LYS A 191 -13.18 -15.40 -7.15
C LYS A 191 -14.24 -14.60 -7.91
N GLU A 192 -14.67 -13.48 -7.33
CA GLU A 192 -15.61 -12.55 -7.97
C GLU A 192 -14.93 -11.72 -9.06
N SER A 193 -13.73 -11.19 -8.79
CA SER A 193 -12.98 -10.38 -9.75
C SER A 193 -11.48 -10.62 -9.64
N LYS A 194 -10.85 -10.98 -10.77
CA LYS A 194 -9.39 -11.11 -10.86
C LYS A 194 -8.68 -9.80 -11.20
N PHE A 195 -9.44 -8.72 -11.42
CA PHE A 195 -8.88 -7.41 -11.76
C PHE A 195 -8.12 -6.85 -10.56
N ASN A 196 -6.81 -6.65 -10.74
CA ASN A 196 -5.92 -6.25 -9.66
C ASN A 196 -5.82 -4.72 -9.59
N ARG A 197 -6.71 -4.12 -8.80
CA ARG A 197 -6.82 -2.67 -8.67
C ARG A 197 -5.55 -2.01 -8.12
N ALA A 198 -4.73 -2.74 -7.37
CA ALA A 198 -3.48 -2.22 -6.83
C ALA A 198 -2.46 -1.81 -7.92
N VAL A 199 -2.52 -2.46 -9.09
CA VAL A 199 -1.53 -2.29 -10.17
C VAL A 199 -2.15 -2.00 -11.55
N GLN A 200 -3.49 -2.10 -11.68
CA GLN A 200 -4.19 -1.95 -12.95
C GLN A 200 -5.23 -0.83 -12.94
N ALA A 201 -5.69 -0.35 -11.78
CA ALA A 201 -6.72 0.69 -11.69
C ALA A 201 -6.07 2.04 -11.37
N PRO A 202 -5.87 2.93 -12.37
CA PRO A 202 -5.49 4.30 -12.07
C PRO A 202 -6.71 4.99 -11.41
N ARG A 203 -6.47 5.68 -10.30
CA ARG A 203 -7.52 6.35 -9.52
C ARG A 203 -7.01 7.68 -8.99
N GLN A 204 -7.92 8.63 -8.75
CA GLN A 204 -7.54 9.94 -8.22
C GLN A 204 -7.08 9.80 -6.76
N PRO A 205 -5.81 10.12 -6.42
CA PRO A 205 -5.29 10.01 -5.05
C PRO A 205 -5.83 11.10 -4.12
N GLY A 206 -6.45 12.15 -4.68
CA GLY A 206 -6.94 13.29 -3.92
C GLY A 206 -5.82 13.94 -3.10
N SER A 207 -6.15 14.31 -1.86
CA SER A 207 -5.20 14.92 -0.92
C SER A 207 -3.94 14.08 -0.59
N ALA A 208 -3.87 12.79 -0.95
CA ALA A 208 -2.62 12.02 -0.80
C ALA A 208 -1.52 12.52 -1.76
N PHE A 209 -1.88 13.21 -2.84
CA PHE A 209 -0.93 13.81 -3.77
C PHE A 209 -0.18 15.02 -3.19
N LYS A 210 -0.71 15.66 -2.13
CA LYS A 210 -0.08 16.82 -1.49
C LYS A 210 1.33 16.53 -0.98
N ALA A 211 1.67 15.27 -0.67
CA ALA A 211 3.03 14.92 -0.29
C ALA A 211 4.05 15.34 -1.37
N PHE A 212 3.74 15.22 -2.66
CA PHE A 212 4.63 15.63 -3.76
C PHE A 212 4.77 17.15 -3.85
N LEU A 213 3.65 17.87 -3.74
CA LEU A 213 3.65 19.34 -3.74
C LEU A 213 4.48 19.91 -2.59
N TYR A 214 4.28 19.40 -1.38
CA TYR A 214 5.00 19.88 -0.21
C TYR A 214 6.47 19.45 -0.26
N THR A 215 6.77 18.28 -0.82
CA THR A 215 8.16 17.87 -1.09
C THR A 215 8.83 18.85 -2.05
N ALA A 216 8.18 19.20 -3.15
CA ALA A 216 8.71 20.19 -4.09
C ALA A 216 8.97 21.54 -3.40
N ALA A 217 8.07 21.99 -2.52
CA ALA A 217 8.28 23.22 -1.75
C ALA A 217 9.49 23.14 -0.81
N ILE A 218 9.57 22.10 0.03
CA ILE A 218 10.67 21.93 0.99
C ILE A 218 12.02 21.81 0.26
N ASP A 219 12.06 21.08 -0.85
CA ASP A 219 13.30 20.88 -1.63
C ASP A 219 13.72 22.17 -2.37
N ASN A 220 12.81 23.13 -2.56
CA ASN A 220 13.05 24.45 -3.17
C ASN A 220 13.13 25.59 -2.14
N GLY A 221 13.48 25.27 -0.88
CA GLY A 221 13.85 26.28 0.13
C GLY A 221 12.71 26.79 1.00
N TYR A 222 11.47 26.34 0.79
CA TYR A 222 10.42 26.56 1.78
C TYR A 222 10.68 25.73 3.03
N THR A 223 10.16 26.20 4.16
CA THR A 223 10.35 25.55 5.47
C THR A 223 9.00 25.10 6.03
N PRO A 224 8.98 24.20 7.04
CA PRO A 224 7.74 23.81 7.69
C PRO A 224 6.91 24.98 8.23
N VAL A 225 7.54 26.13 8.52
CA VAL A 225 6.90 27.33 9.06
C VAL A 225 6.61 28.41 8.03
N SER A 226 6.98 28.21 6.76
CA SER A 226 6.54 29.09 5.67
C SER A 226 5.01 29.19 5.68
N LYS A 227 4.47 30.41 5.56
CA LYS A 227 3.04 30.68 5.76
C LYS A 227 2.33 31.04 4.48
N PHE A 228 1.13 30.50 4.34
CA PHE A 228 0.21 30.80 3.25
C PHE A 228 -1.17 31.11 3.80
N LEU A 229 -1.92 31.94 3.09
CA LEU A 229 -3.24 32.37 3.50
C LEU A 229 -4.28 31.27 3.26
N ASP A 230 -4.98 30.84 4.31
CA ASP A 230 -6.07 29.85 4.25
C ASP A 230 -7.43 30.51 4.00
N GLN A 231 -7.49 31.44 3.05
CA GLN A 231 -8.69 32.19 2.67
C GLN A 231 -9.11 31.86 1.23
N PRO A 232 -10.40 32.11 0.86
CA PRO A 232 -10.90 31.83 -0.48
C PRO A 232 -9.96 32.35 -1.58
N VAL A 233 -9.77 31.54 -2.61
CA VAL A 233 -8.93 31.86 -3.76
C VAL A 233 -9.72 31.57 -5.03
N VAL A 234 -9.54 32.43 -6.01
CA VAL A 234 -10.05 32.22 -7.37
C VAL A 234 -8.86 31.94 -8.26
N VAL A 235 -8.91 30.82 -8.98
CA VAL A 235 -7.90 30.45 -9.96
C VAL A 235 -8.52 30.57 -11.35
N ASN A 236 -7.98 31.47 -12.17
CA ASN A 236 -8.37 31.60 -13.56
C ASN A 236 -7.48 30.68 -14.41
N ASN A 237 -8.09 29.74 -15.11
CA ASN A 237 -7.38 28.82 -16.00
C ASN A 237 -7.07 29.51 -17.35
N PRO A 238 -6.05 29.03 -18.10
CA PRO A 238 -5.71 29.59 -19.40
C PRO A 238 -6.84 29.54 -20.45
N ASP A 239 -7.79 28.62 -20.29
CA ASP A 239 -8.97 28.48 -21.14
C ASP A 239 -10.11 29.46 -20.78
N GLY A 240 -9.88 30.37 -19.83
CA GLY A 240 -10.87 31.33 -19.34
C GLY A 240 -11.84 30.76 -18.31
N SER A 241 -11.77 29.46 -17.99
CA SER A 241 -12.59 28.88 -16.93
C SER A 241 -12.13 29.34 -15.55
N ARG A 242 -13.09 29.51 -14.64
CA ARG A 242 -12.87 29.91 -13.25
C ARG A 242 -12.96 28.69 -12.35
N TRP A 243 -12.00 28.54 -11.44
CA TRP A 243 -12.01 27.50 -10.41
C TRP A 243 -11.91 28.12 -9.02
N ASP A 244 -12.93 27.83 -8.19
CA ASP A 244 -13.05 28.31 -6.81
C ASP A 244 -12.90 27.12 -5.84
N PRO A 245 -11.66 26.73 -5.47
CA PRO A 245 -11.45 25.64 -4.52
C PRO A 245 -11.88 26.02 -3.11
N GLU A 246 -12.33 25.03 -2.35
CA GLU A 246 -12.68 25.16 -0.94
C GLU A 246 -11.93 24.13 -0.09
N ASN A 247 -11.81 24.41 1.20
CA ASN A 247 -11.41 23.40 2.17
C ASN A 247 -12.50 22.33 2.31
N TYR A 248 -12.09 21.09 2.59
CA TYR A 248 -13.00 19.95 2.73
C TYR A 248 -14.07 20.15 3.81
N ASP A 249 -13.73 20.87 4.89
CA ASP A 249 -14.65 21.21 5.98
C ASP A 249 -15.35 22.57 5.78
N HIS A 250 -15.16 23.20 4.61
CA HIS A 250 -15.63 24.54 4.25
C HIS A 250 -15.15 25.67 5.19
N THR A 251 -14.19 25.38 6.08
CA THR A 251 -13.64 26.40 6.98
C THR A 251 -12.57 27.22 6.27
N VAL A 252 -12.37 28.43 6.75
CA VAL A 252 -11.28 29.32 6.34
C VAL A 252 -10.45 29.69 7.56
N GLY A 253 -9.22 30.13 7.33
CA GLY A 253 -8.26 30.48 8.36
C GLY A 253 -7.40 31.67 7.97
N GLY A 254 -6.50 32.04 8.88
CA GLY A 254 -5.48 33.07 8.63
C GLY A 254 -4.24 32.50 7.94
N LEU A 255 -3.09 33.12 8.25
CA LEU A 255 -1.78 32.62 7.85
C LEU A 255 -1.53 31.25 8.52
N THR A 256 -1.41 30.22 7.68
CA THR A 256 -1.23 28.83 8.09
C THR A 256 0.15 28.35 7.64
N THR A 257 0.89 27.70 8.53
CA THR A 257 2.21 27.13 8.23
C THR A 257 2.10 25.97 7.24
N LEU A 258 3.17 25.65 6.51
CA LEU A 258 3.19 24.44 5.68
C LEU A 258 2.98 23.16 6.52
N ARG A 259 3.51 23.10 7.75
CA ARG A 259 3.25 21.98 8.66
C ARG A 259 1.75 21.82 8.93
N ASP A 260 1.08 22.90 9.35
CA ASP A 260 -0.35 22.85 9.67
C ASP A 260 -1.22 22.62 8.44
N GLY A 261 -0.83 23.22 7.31
CA GLY A 261 -1.45 23.02 6.00
C GLY A 261 -1.44 21.54 5.59
N LEU A 262 -0.31 20.85 5.77
CA LEU A 262 -0.21 19.42 5.49
C LEU A 262 -0.94 18.56 6.53
N LYS A 263 -0.75 18.87 7.83
CA LYS A 263 -1.37 18.18 8.99
C LYS A 263 -2.89 18.12 8.88
N LEU A 264 -3.50 19.27 8.62
CA LEU A 264 -4.95 19.45 8.48
C LEU A 264 -5.42 19.26 7.03
N SER A 265 -4.49 19.05 6.09
CA SER A 265 -4.77 18.85 4.68
C SER A 265 -5.55 20.01 4.04
N ARG A 266 -5.21 21.26 4.38
CA ARG A 266 -5.86 22.48 3.87
C ARG A 266 -5.71 22.60 2.34
N ASN A 267 -6.83 22.75 1.64
CA ASN A 267 -6.87 22.86 0.19
C ASN A 267 -6.41 24.24 -0.26
N LEU A 268 -6.90 25.30 0.37
CA LEU A 268 -6.59 26.69 -0.01
C LEU A 268 -5.08 26.97 0.10
N VAL A 269 -4.43 26.52 1.17
CA VAL A 269 -2.97 26.57 1.33
C VAL A 269 -2.24 25.83 0.19
N SER A 270 -2.72 24.64 -0.17
CA SER A 270 -2.09 23.81 -1.22
C SER A 270 -2.25 24.42 -2.61
N VAL A 271 -3.40 25.05 -2.89
CA VAL A 271 -3.64 25.75 -4.15
C VAL A 271 -2.71 26.94 -4.30
N ARG A 272 -2.51 27.73 -3.25
CA ARG A 272 -1.55 28.83 -3.29
C ARG A 272 -0.12 28.33 -3.46
N LEU A 273 0.23 27.26 -2.74
CA LEU A 273 1.56 26.68 -2.83
C LEU A 273 1.89 26.19 -4.25
N ILE A 274 0.96 25.53 -4.96
CA ILE A 274 1.24 25.09 -6.33
C ILE A 274 1.33 26.25 -7.33
N GLN A 275 0.68 27.39 -7.05
CA GLN A 275 0.80 28.59 -7.87
C GLN A 275 2.20 29.23 -7.72
N GLU A 276 2.79 29.18 -6.53
CA GLU A 276 4.18 29.62 -6.30
C GLU A 276 5.21 28.66 -6.87
N ILE A 277 5.07 27.35 -6.63
CA ILE A 277 6.04 26.33 -7.04
C ILE A 277 5.96 26.03 -8.54
N GLY A 278 4.79 26.16 -9.13
CA GLY A 278 4.50 25.77 -10.50
C GLY A 278 4.13 24.28 -10.60
N PRO A 279 3.05 23.93 -11.32
CA PRO A 279 2.57 22.55 -11.39
C PRO A 279 3.52 21.60 -12.13
N SER A 280 4.31 22.08 -13.10
CA SER A 280 5.31 21.26 -13.81
C SER A 280 6.42 20.76 -12.88
N VAL A 281 6.88 21.60 -11.96
CA VAL A 281 7.88 21.19 -10.95
C VAL A 281 7.32 20.06 -10.09
N VAL A 282 6.05 20.16 -9.67
CA VAL A 282 5.39 19.10 -8.89
C VAL A 282 5.30 17.79 -9.67
N VAL A 283 5.00 17.86 -10.97
CA VAL A 283 4.99 16.69 -11.87
C VAL A 283 6.37 16.04 -11.92
N ASP A 284 7.44 16.82 -12.06
CA ASP A 284 8.82 16.31 -12.07
C ASP A 284 9.17 15.58 -10.77
N TYR A 285 8.82 16.13 -9.62
CA TYR A 285 9.02 15.46 -8.33
C TYR A 285 8.23 14.14 -8.23
N ALA A 286 6.97 14.14 -8.66
CA ALA A 286 6.13 12.94 -8.64
C ALA A 286 6.71 11.82 -9.52
N HIS A 287 7.16 12.15 -10.75
CA HIS A 287 7.81 11.18 -11.64
C HIS A 287 9.15 10.70 -11.10
N ARG A 288 10.00 11.61 -10.59
CA ARG A 288 11.26 11.25 -9.93
C ARG A 288 11.05 10.26 -8.79
N MET A 289 9.99 10.46 -8.00
CA MET A 289 9.63 9.58 -6.88
C MET A 289 8.95 8.28 -7.30
N GLY A 290 8.50 8.15 -8.56
CA GLY A 290 8.08 6.88 -9.14
C GLY A 290 6.64 6.79 -9.61
N ILE A 291 5.90 7.89 -9.69
CA ILE A 291 4.59 7.90 -10.34
C ILE A 291 4.79 7.69 -11.85
N SER A 292 4.25 6.60 -12.39
CA SER A 292 4.42 6.24 -13.81
C SER A 292 3.30 6.73 -14.72
N THR A 293 2.13 7.06 -14.15
CA THR A 293 0.99 7.56 -14.92
C THR A 293 1.22 8.98 -15.43
N PRO A 294 0.64 9.38 -16.57
CA PRO A 294 0.70 10.76 -17.05
C PRO A 294 0.03 11.72 -16.05
N LEU A 295 0.73 12.80 -15.69
CA LEU A 295 0.23 13.85 -14.80
C LEU A 295 0.00 15.14 -15.57
N ARG A 296 -1.16 15.77 -15.37
CA ARG A 296 -1.49 17.03 -16.04
C ARG A 296 -1.00 18.22 -15.18
N PRO A 297 -0.12 19.09 -15.68
CA PRO A 297 0.46 20.18 -14.89
C PRO A 297 -0.49 21.38 -14.78
N PHE A 298 -1.63 21.19 -14.12
CA PHE A 298 -2.59 22.25 -13.80
C PHE A 298 -2.63 22.54 -12.29
N PRO A 299 -3.06 23.74 -11.84
CA PRO A 299 -3.19 24.04 -10.41
C PRO A 299 -4.08 23.05 -9.64
N THR A 300 -5.06 22.43 -10.31
CA THR A 300 -5.93 21.40 -9.71
C THR A 300 -5.15 20.16 -9.25
N LEU A 301 -3.94 19.92 -9.78
CA LEU A 301 -3.05 18.85 -9.37
C LEU A 301 -2.70 18.92 -7.87
N ALA A 302 -2.71 20.12 -7.26
CA ALA A 302 -2.52 20.28 -5.81
C ALA A 302 -3.53 19.49 -4.98
N LEU A 303 -4.70 19.17 -5.55
CA LEU A 303 -5.75 18.39 -4.93
C LEU A 303 -5.81 16.95 -5.46
N GLY A 304 -4.85 16.52 -6.29
CA GLY A 304 -4.72 15.14 -6.78
C GLY A 304 -5.74 14.75 -7.85
N THR A 305 -5.98 15.61 -8.84
CA THR A 305 -6.92 15.36 -9.95
C THR A 305 -6.40 14.40 -11.02
N SER A 306 -5.09 14.16 -11.08
CA SER A 306 -4.51 13.15 -11.99
C SER A 306 -4.54 11.78 -11.35
N GLU A 307 -4.85 10.75 -12.13
CA GLU A 307 -4.98 9.38 -11.65
C GLU A 307 -3.61 8.68 -11.50
N VAL A 308 -3.46 7.85 -10.49
CA VAL A 308 -2.24 7.08 -10.21
C VAL A 308 -2.55 5.64 -9.83
N TYR A 309 -1.58 4.74 -10.01
CA TYR A 309 -1.68 3.38 -9.45
C TYR A 309 -1.36 3.38 -7.95
N LEU A 310 -2.04 2.51 -7.19
CA LEU A 310 -1.77 2.36 -5.75
C LEU A 310 -0.32 1.92 -5.50
N LEU A 311 0.20 0.95 -6.27
CA LEU A 311 1.57 0.47 -6.11
C LEU A 311 2.60 1.60 -6.29
N ASP A 312 2.40 2.47 -7.28
CA ASP A 312 3.28 3.62 -7.53
C ASP A 312 3.24 4.60 -6.36
N LEU A 313 2.04 4.93 -5.87
CA LEU A 313 1.86 5.86 -4.77
C LEU A 313 2.49 5.32 -3.47
N VAL A 314 2.31 4.04 -3.17
CA VAL A 314 2.93 3.38 -2.00
C VAL A 314 4.45 3.33 -2.13
N SER A 315 4.97 3.00 -3.32
CA SER A 315 6.41 3.01 -3.59
C SER A 315 7.01 4.40 -3.42
N ALA A 316 6.34 5.44 -3.92
CA ALA A 316 6.77 6.83 -3.81
C ALA A 316 6.81 7.33 -2.36
N TYR A 317 5.86 6.93 -1.51
CA TYR A 317 5.93 7.23 -0.08
C TYR A 317 7.09 6.51 0.62
N GLY A 318 7.52 5.36 0.09
CA GLY A 318 8.69 4.62 0.57
C GLY A 318 9.99 5.41 0.46
N VAL A 319 10.06 6.41 -0.44
CA VAL A 319 11.19 7.34 -0.55
C VAL A 319 11.43 8.08 0.77
N PHE A 320 10.37 8.53 1.45
CA PHE A 320 10.48 9.24 2.73
C PHE A 320 11.00 8.31 3.84
N ALA A 321 10.46 7.09 3.91
CA ALA A 321 10.92 6.06 4.85
C ALA A 321 12.38 5.65 4.61
N ASN A 322 12.83 5.71 3.36
CA ASN A 322 14.16 5.33 2.91
C ASN A 322 15.09 6.54 2.66
N GLN A 323 14.89 7.63 3.41
CA GLN A 323 15.80 8.78 3.44
C GLN A 323 16.10 9.41 2.07
N GLY A 324 15.10 9.46 1.17
CA GLY A 324 15.25 10.06 -0.16
C GLY A 324 15.67 9.09 -1.25
N VAL A 325 15.85 7.80 -0.95
CA VAL A 325 16.21 6.77 -1.92
C VAL A 325 14.98 6.02 -2.40
N ARG A 326 14.67 6.12 -3.69
CA ARG A 326 13.66 5.31 -4.36
C ARG A 326 14.19 3.91 -4.60
N VAL A 327 13.36 2.90 -4.35
CA VAL A 327 13.63 1.50 -4.70
C VAL A 327 12.46 0.95 -5.50
N GLU A 328 12.73 0.34 -6.65
CA GLU A 328 11.68 -0.20 -7.51
C GLU A 328 10.99 -1.41 -6.87
N PRO A 329 9.64 -1.54 -6.95
CA PRO A 329 8.94 -2.68 -6.38
C PRO A 329 9.30 -4.03 -7.04
N ILE A 330 9.71 -4.98 -6.21
CA ILE A 330 10.11 -6.34 -6.59
C ILE A 330 9.07 -7.33 -6.07
N ALA A 331 8.61 -8.23 -6.95
CA ALA A 331 7.73 -9.35 -6.60
C ALA A 331 8.46 -10.71 -6.67
N ILE A 332 9.42 -10.83 -7.61
CA ILE A 332 10.18 -12.05 -7.89
C ILE A 332 11.65 -11.72 -7.62
N THR A 333 12.28 -12.47 -6.72
CA THR A 333 13.69 -12.34 -6.38
C THR A 333 14.56 -13.25 -7.24
N ARG A 334 14.11 -14.48 -7.48
CA ARG A 334 14.89 -15.50 -8.17
C ARG A 334 14.00 -16.50 -8.90
N ILE A 335 14.44 -16.99 -10.06
CA ILE A 335 13.82 -18.11 -10.77
C ILE A 335 14.91 -19.16 -11.03
N GLU A 336 14.59 -20.40 -10.71
CA GLU A 336 15.44 -21.56 -11.00
C GLU A 336 14.75 -22.49 -11.99
N ASP A 337 15.54 -23.18 -12.80
CA ASP A 337 15.05 -24.28 -13.62
C ASP A 337 14.79 -25.55 -12.77
N ARG A 338 14.35 -26.63 -13.42
CA ARG A 338 14.08 -27.91 -12.76
C ARG A 338 15.32 -28.60 -12.15
N PHE A 339 16.51 -28.18 -12.55
CA PHE A 339 17.79 -28.72 -12.08
C PHE A 339 18.40 -27.86 -10.96
N GLY A 340 17.73 -26.76 -10.59
CA GLY A 340 18.19 -25.82 -9.57
C GLY A 340 19.16 -24.75 -10.09
N ASN A 341 19.35 -24.62 -11.40
CA ASN A 341 20.17 -23.56 -11.96
C ASN A 341 19.42 -22.24 -11.92
N VAL A 342 20.05 -21.18 -11.43
CA VAL A 342 19.47 -19.84 -11.40
C VAL A 342 19.47 -19.26 -12.82
N ILE A 343 18.27 -19.03 -13.37
CA ILE A 343 18.09 -18.45 -14.71
C ILE A 343 17.68 -16.97 -14.66
N TYR A 344 17.24 -16.50 -13.50
CA TYR A 344 16.89 -15.11 -13.27
C TYR A 344 17.14 -14.75 -11.81
N GLU A 345 17.77 -13.60 -11.59
CA GLU A 345 17.94 -13.00 -10.28
C GLU A 345 17.66 -11.50 -10.36
N ASN A 346 16.97 -10.97 -9.35
CA ASN A 346 16.54 -9.59 -9.31
C ASN A 346 17.13 -8.88 -8.10
N HIS A 347 17.90 -7.83 -8.36
CA HIS A 347 18.50 -7.02 -7.32
C HIS A 347 17.78 -5.67 -7.19
N PRO A 348 17.64 -5.11 -5.97
CA PRO A 348 17.02 -3.81 -5.75
C PRO A 348 17.68 -2.70 -6.57
N LYS A 349 16.93 -2.12 -7.52
CA LYS A 349 17.34 -0.92 -8.25
C LYS A 349 17.06 0.32 -7.40
N ARG A 350 18.12 1.03 -7.03
CA ARG A 350 18.07 2.18 -6.12
C ARG A 350 18.43 3.46 -6.86
N ARG A 351 17.72 4.54 -6.56
CA ARG A 351 18.02 5.88 -7.06
C ARG A 351 17.81 6.91 -5.96
N GLU A 352 18.82 7.74 -5.71
CA GLU A 352 18.65 8.94 -4.89
C GLU A 352 17.78 9.94 -5.65
N VAL A 353 16.65 10.31 -5.05
CA VAL A 353 15.66 11.19 -5.70
C VAL A 353 15.38 12.45 -4.87
N LEU A 354 15.67 12.42 -3.57
CA LEU A 354 15.60 13.57 -2.66
C LEU A 354 16.84 13.60 -1.77
N SER A 355 17.19 14.78 -1.24
CA SER A 355 18.18 14.87 -0.17
C SER A 355 17.66 14.19 1.11
N LYS A 356 18.57 13.72 1.96
CA LYS A 356 18.21 13.15 3.27
C LYS A 356 17.47 14.18 4.13
N ALA A 357 17.90 15.45 4.12
CA ALA A 357 17.21 16.54 4.82
C ALA A 357 15.76 16.70 4.35
N THR A 358 15.53 16.82 3.04
CA THR A 358 14.17 16.97 2.47
C THR A 358 13.29 15.79 2.86
N ALA A 359 13.80 14.57 2.71
CA ALA A 359 13.06 13.36 3.09
C ALA A 359 12.71 13.33 4.57
N TYR A 360 13.65 13.71 5.44
CA TYR A 360 13.43 13.74 6.89
C TYR A 360 12.43 14.83 7.32
N ILE A 361 12.55 16.04 6.79
CA ILE A 361 11.62 17.15 7.07
C ILE A 361 10.21 16.76 6.63
N MET A 362 10.06 16.20 5.42
CA MET A 362 8.77 15.70 4.95
C MET A 362 8.22 14.56 5.81
N THR A 363 9.05 13.60 6.22
CA THR A 363 8.65 12.55 7.18
C THR A 363 8.13 13.18 8.46
N ASN A 364 8.85 14.14 9.04
CA ASN A 364 8.46 14.78 10.29
C ASN A 364 7.18 15.64 10.16
N MET A 365 6.94 16.26 9.00
CA MET A 365 5.67 16.91 8.70
C MET A 365 4.54 15.89 8.57
N LEU A 366 4.77 14.75 7.93
CA LEU A 366 3.78 13.66 7.80
C LEU A 366 3.52 12.91 9.12
N GLU A 367 4.48 12.86 10.06
CA GLU A 367 4.23 12.39 11.43
C GLU A 367 3.15 13.23 12.12
N SER A 368 3.11 14.54 11.88
CA SER A 368 2.10 15.42 12.48
C SER A 368 0.68 15.11 11.99
N VAL A 369 0.53 14.60 10.77
CA VAL A 369 -0.76 14.13 10.23
C VAL A 369 -1.30 12.96 11.06
N VAL A 370 -0.42 12.02 11.41
CA VAL A 370 -0.76 10.81 12.18
C VAL A 370 -0.88 11.11 13.68
N ASN A 371 -0.09 12.04 14.22
CA ASN A 371 -0.04 12.32 15.65
C ASN A 371 -1.11 13.31 16.13
N GLY A 372 -1.81 14.00 15.22
CA GLY A 372 -2.90 14.90 15.60
C GLY A 372 -3.56 15.65 14.46
N GLY A 373 -3.35 15.21 13.21
CA GLY A 373 -4.00 15.76 12.03
C GLY A 373 -5.11 14.85 11.52
N THR A 374 -5.33 14.89 10.21
CA THR A 374 -6.36 14.07 9.54
C THR A 374 -6.17 12.55 9.72
N GLY A 375 -4.96 12.09 10.06
CA GLY A 375 -4.64 10.69 10.38
C GLY A 375 -4.64 10.37 11.87
N GLY A 376 -5.07 11.29 12.74
CA GLY A 376 -4.96 11.21 14.20
C GLY A 376 -5.54 9.94 14.83
N SER A 377 -6.56 9.34 14.20
CA SER A 377 -7.23 8.14 14.71
C SER A 377 -6.30 6.93 14.80
N VAL A 378 -5.21 6.89 14.03
CA VAL A 378 -4.14 5.90 14.21
C VAL A 378 -3.66 5.85 15.67
N ARG A 379 -3.51 7.01 16.32
CA ARG A 379 -3.11 7.11 17.73
C ARG A 379 -4.30 6.92 18.67
N TRP A 380 -5.29 7.81 18.60
CA TRP A 380 -6.33 7.88 19.64
C TRP A 380 -7.39 6.78 19.55
N LYS A 381 -7.62 6.19 18.36
CA LYS A 381 -8.63 5.14 18.14
C LYS A 381 -8.02 3.74 18.04
N PHE A 382 -6.97 3.59 17.25
CA PHE A 382 -6.36 2.27 16.99
C PHE A 382 -5.19 1.94 17.93
N GLY A 383 -4.67 2.94 18.66
CA GLY A 383 -3.66 2.75 19.68
C GLY A 383 -2.28 2.36 19.15
N PHE A 384 -1.99 2.59 17.87
CA PHE A 384 -0.66 2.35 17.32
C PHE A 384 0.24 3.50 17.76
N GLN A 385 1.19 3.30 18.69
CA GLN A 385 2.02 4.38 19.26
C GLN A 385 3.47 4.40 18.73
N LYS A 386 3.83 3.46 17.84
CA LYS A 386 5.17 3.41 17.26
C LYS A 386 5.38 4.52 16.21
N PRO A 387 6.64 4.93 15.94
CA PRO A 387 6.94 5.92 14.92
C PRO A 387 6.29 5.58 13.57
N ALA A 388 5.49 6.52 13.08
CA ALA A 388 4.75 6.38 11.85
C ALA A 388 4.37 7.75 11.31
N ALA A 389 4.39 7.84 9.99
CA ALA A 389 4.00 9.00 9.21
C ALA A 389 3.04 8.54 8.11
N GLY A 390 2.23 9.46 7.58
CA GLY A 390 1.29 9.11 6.53
C GLY A 390 0.41 10.25 6.09
N LYS A 391 -0.44 9.97 5.11
CA LYS A 391 -1.35 10.94 4.53
C LYS A 391 -2.67 10.29 4.14
N THR A 392 -3.74 11.00 4.47
CA THR A 392 -5.09 10.75 4.00
C THR A 392 -5.28 11.29 2.58
N GLY A 393 -5.93 10.51 1.72
CA GLY A 393 -6.39 10.94 0.40
C GLY A 393 -7.90 10.85 0.34
N THR A 394 -8.53 11.92 -0.12
CA THR A 394 -9.98 11.99 -0.34
C THR A 394 -10.21 12.81 -1.58
N THR A 395 -10.98 12.28 -2.53
CA THR A 395 -11.50 13.03 -3.69
C THR A 395 -12.68 13.88 -3.28
N ASN A 396 -12.89 15.04 -3.91
CA ASN A 396 -13.98 15.96 -3.57
C ASN A 396 -15.37 15.31 -3.58
N ASN A 397 -15.59 14.34 -4.48
CA ASN A 397 -16.86 13.65 -4.63
C ASN A 397 -16.96 12.35 -3.82
N TYR A 398 -16.01 12.04 -2.93
CA TYR A 398 -15.98 10.78 -2.17
C TYR A 398 -16.01 9.52 -3.05
N THR A 399 -15.50 9.59 -4.28
CA THR A 399 -15.38 8.42 -5.16
C THR A 399 -14.26 7.50 -4.69
N ASP A 400 -13.18 8.11 -4.19
CA ASP A 400 -11.97 7.40 -3.77
C ASP A 400 -11.50 7.89 -2.40
N ALA A 401 -11.23 6.92 -1.53
CA ALA A 401 -10.64 7.15 -0.23
C ALA A 401 -9.33 6.37 -0.11
N TRP A 402 -8.29 7.07 0.36
CA TRP A 402 -6.94 6.53 0.47
C TRP A 402 -6.35 6.79 1.85
N PHE A 403 -5.49 5.88 2.27
CA PHE A 403 -4.53 6.16 3.32
C PHE A 403 -3.20 5.50 2.97
N ILE A 404 -2.15 6.32 2.87
CA ILE A 404 -0.79 5.85 2.63
C ILE A 404 0.03 6.19 3.87
N GLY A 405 0.59 5.18 4.52
CA GLY A 405 1.36 5.35 5.74
C GLY A 405 2.61 4.49 5.74
N PHE A 406 3.60 4.91 6.51
CA PHE A 406 4.88 4.24 6.60
C PHE A 406 5.49 4.33 7.99
N THR A 407 6.29 3.33 8.28
CA THR A 407 7.26 3.26 9.37
C THR A 407 8.66 3.15 8.75
N PRO A 408 9.75 3.15 9.53
CA PRO A 408 11.09 2.96 8.96
C PRO A 408 11.32 1.62 8.22
N THR A 409 10.45 0.64 8.42
CA THR A 409 10.61 -0.73 7.88
C THR A 409 9.51 -1.15 6.92
N ILE A 410 8.34 -0.52 6.96
CA ILE A 410 7.19 -0.89 6.13
C ILE A 410 6.52 0.37 5.59
N THR A 411 6.26 0.39 4.29
CA THR A 411 5.37 1.38 3.65
C THR A 411 4.16 0.65 3.11
N ALA A 412 2.96 1.09 3.47
CA ALA A 412 1.73 0.43 3.04
C ALA A 412 0.65 1.44 2.71
N GLY A 413 -0.25 1.08 1.79
CA GLY A 413 -1.34 1.96 1.40
C GLY A 413 -2.57 1.20 0.99
N VAL A 414 -3.71 1.81 1.32
CA VAL A 414 -5.04 1.29 1.07
C VAL A 414 -5.80 2.27 0.19
N TRP A 415 -6.48 1.72 -0.81
CA TRP A 415 -7.55 2.39 -1.54
C TRP A 415 -8.86 1.66 -1.28
N VAL A 416 -9.94 2.42 -1.12
CA VAL A 416 -11.30 1.90 -1.17
C VAL A 416 -12.15 2.81 -2.06
N GLY A 417 -13.05 2.20 -2.83
CA GLY A 417 -13.86 2.89 -3.82
C GLY A 417 -14.84 1.97 -4.53
N LEU A 418 -15.55 2.51 -5.51
CA LEU A 418 -16.39 1.73 -6.42
C LEU A 418 -15.74 1.67 -7.80
N ASP A 419 -15.98 0.57 -8.53
CA ASP A 419 -15.39 0.41 -9.86
C ASP A 419 -15.88 1.47 -10.85
N ASP A 420 -17.17 1.80 -10.78
CA ASP A 420 -17.77 2.86 -11.60
C ASP A 420 -17.63 4.21 -10.88
N PRO A 421 -16.77 5.14 -11.36
CA PRO A 421 -16.50 6.40 -10.70
C PRO A 421 -17.69 7.38 -10.72
N LYS A 422 -18.80 7.04 -11.39
CA LYS A 422 -20.07 7.78 -11.29
C LYS A 422 -20.72 7.64 -9.91
N TYR A 423 -20.37 6.59 -9.18
CA TYR A 423 -20.87 6.33 -7.83
C TYR A 423 -19.84 6.75 -6.79
N THR A 424 -20.33 7.11 -5.61
CA THR A 424 -19.50 7.62 -4.51
C THR A 424 -19.64 6.70 -3.31
N LEU A 425 -18.66 6.72 -2.40
CA LEU A 425 -18.77 6.08 -1.09
C LEU A 425 -19.81 6.78 -0.20
N GLY A 426 -20.23 7.99 -0.58
CA GLY A 426 -21.16 8.82 0.17
C GLY A 426 -20.45 9.78 1.13
N ARG A 427 -21.13 10.90 1.43
CA ARG A 427 -20.60 12.00 2.24
C ARG A 427 -19.97 11.50 3.54
N GLY A 428 -18.76 11.94 3.83
CA GLY A 428 -18.01 11.59 5.04
C GLY A 428 -17.21 10.29 4.98
N GLU A 429 -17.37 9.45 3.95
CA GLU A 429 -16.44 8.33 3.70
C GLU A 429 -15.14 8.86 3.07
N SER A 430 -14.34 9.54 3.87
CA SER A 430 -13.04 10.09 3.50
C SER A 430 -11.91 9.08 3.73
N GLY A 431 -10.69 9.41 3.32
CA GLY A 431 -9.49 8.62 3.63
C GLY A 431 -9.34 8.29 5.12
N SER A 432 -9.73 9.20 6.01
CA SER A 432 -9.67 9.01 7.48
C SER A 432 -10.70 8.01 8.03
N HIS A 433 -11.84 7.84 7.34
CA HIS A 433 -12.94 7.00 7.81
C HIS A 433 -13.05 5.68 7.05
N ALA A 434 -12.82 5.70 5.74
CA ALA A 434 -13.01 4.55 4.87
C ALA A 434 -11.72 3.75 4.64
N ALA A 435 -10.54 4.39 4.55
CA ALA A 435 -9.29 3.71 4.22
C ALA A 435 -8.34 3.51 5.42
N LEU A 436 -8.16 4.54 6.26
CA LEU A 436 -7.25 4.53 7.41
C LEU A 436 -7.44 3.34 8.37
N PRO A 437 -8.68 2.90 8.71
CA PRO A 437 -8.88 1.76 9.61
C PRO A 437 -8.18 0.48 9.18
N PHE A 438 -8.17 0.19 7.88
CA PHE A 438 -7.49 -0.96 7.30
C PHE A 438 -5.99 -0.89 7.56
N TRP A 439 -5.38 0.28 7.31
CA TRP A 439 -3.96 0.49 7.53
C TRP A 439 -3.56 0.38 9.00
N ALA A 440 -4.35 0.99 9.89
CA ALA A 440 -4.03 1.07 11.31
C ALA A 440 -4.07 -0.31 12.00
N ASP A 441 -5.09 -1.11 11.73
CA ASP A 441 -5.16 -2.48 12.26
C ASP A 441 -4.12 -3.39 11.60
N PHE A 442 -3.87 -3.23 10.30
CA PHE A 442 -2.82 -3.97 9.59
C PHE A 442 -1.44 -3.73 10.22
N ILE A 443 -1.00 -2.47 10.33
CA ILE A 443 0.35 -2.18 10.79
C ILE A 443 0.56 -2.59 12.25
N LYS A 444 -0.48 -2.44 13.09
CA LYS A 444 -0.48 -2.91 14.47
C LYS A 444 -0.31 -4.44 14.52
N ALA A 445 -1.13 -5.17 13.77
CA ALA A 445 -1.04 -6.63 13.70
C ALA A 445 0.33 -7.10 13.18
N VAL A 446 0.92 -6.40 12.20
CA VAL A 446 2.27 -6.74 11.71
C VAL A 446 3.33 -6.52 12.79
N TYR A 447 3.28 -5.40 13.50
CA TYR A 447 4.22 -5.10 14.58
C TYR A 447 4.12 -6.12 15.73
N ASP A 448 2.90 -6.52 16.08
CA ASP A 448 2.66 -7.52 17.12
C ASP A 448 3.13 -8.91 16.66
N SER A 449 2.77 -9.33 15.44
CA SER A 449 3.11 -10.64 14.87
C SER A 449 4.61 -10.84 14.65
N LEU A 450 5.31 -9.78 14.20
CA LEU A 450 6.75 -9.80 13.95
C LEU A 450 7.58 -9.29 15.14
N ARG A 451 6.93 -8.88 16.25
CA ARG A 451 7.57 -8.33 17.46
C ARG A 451 8.53 -7.17 17.15
N LEU A 452 8.12 -6.26 16.28
CA LEU A 452 8.95 -5.12 15.87
C LEU A 452 9.02 -4.06 16.97
N ARG A 453 10.24 -3.60 17.30
CA ARG A 453 10.47 -2.64 18.39
C ARG A 453 9.94 -1.23 18.09
N GLY A 454 9.90 -0.85 16.81
CA GLY A 454 9.55 0.50 16.34
C GLY A 454 10.73 1.46 16.45
N GLU A 455 11.60 1.39 15.45
CA GLU A 455 12.72 2.32 15.30
C GLU A 455 12.22 3.75 15.03
N ASN A 456 13.00 4.74 15.45
CA ASN A 456 12.76 6.14 15.10
C ASN A 456 13.26 6.44 13.69
N PHE A 457 12.65 7.43 13.03
CA PHE A 457 13.22 8.00 11.81
C PHE A 457 14.53 8.72 12.16
N GLN A 458 15.61 8.34 11.48
CA GLN A 458 16.96 8.85 11.76
C GLN A 458 17.13 10.26 11.19
N GLN A 459 17.49 11.21 12.05
CA GLN A 459 17.78 12.59 11.64
C GLN A 459 19.13 12.65 10.93
N PRO A 460 19.22 13.23 9.73
CA PRO A 460 20.48 13.42 9.03
C PRO A 460 21.23 14.67 9.56
N PRO A 461 22.55 14.76 9.36
CA PRO A 461 23.38 15.83 9.94
C PRO A 461 23.10 17.23 9.36
N ASP A 462 22.47 17.32 8.19
CA ASP A 462 22.05 18.55 7.52
C ASP A 462 20.67 19.06 7.99
N VAL A 463 20.07 18.40 8.98
CA VAL A 463 18.85 18.86 9.67
C VAL A 463 19.16 19.29 11.10
N ILE A 464 18.68 20.46 11.46
CA ILE A 464 18.78 21.04 12.81
C ILE A 464 17.40 21.21 13.43
N ARG A 465 17.34 21.23 14.76
CA ARG A 465 16.13 21.53 15.55
C ARG A 465 16.31 22.88 16.22
N LEU A 466 15.33 23.75 16.04
CA LEU A 466 15.36 25.11 16.59
C LEU A 466 14.07 25.38 17.36
N GLN A 467 14.21 26.10 18.49
CA GLN A 467 13.07 26.66 19.21
C GLN A 467 12.64 27.95 18.51
N ILE A 468 11.44 27.94 17.95
CA ILE A 468 10.90 29.07 17.19
C ILE A 468 9.64 29.61 17.85
N CYS A 469 9.38 30.89 17.63
CA CYS A 469 8.12 31.49 17.98
C CYS A 469 7.04 31.04 16.98
N GLN A 470 5.97 30.40 17.46
CA GLN A 470 4.90 29.88 16.61
C GLN A 470 4.26 30.96 15.72
N ASP A 471 4.14 32.18 16.24
CA ASP A 471 3.48 33.29 15.55
C ASP A 471 4.35 33.96 14.49
N SER A 472 5.66 34.09 14.72
CA SER A 472 6.57 34.73 13.75
C SER A 472 7.26 33.74 12.83
N GLY A 473 7.43 32.47 13.23
CA GLY A 473 8.29 31.51 12.53
C GLY A 473 9.80 31.77 12.68
N LYS A 474 10.18 32.81 13.43
CA LYS A 474 11.57 33.20 13.72
C LYS A 474 12.07 32.57 15.03
N LEU A 475 13.38 32.67 15.31
CA LEU A 475 13.98 32.14 16.53
C LEU A 475 13.27 32.71 17.77
N ALA A 476 12.88 31.84 18.69
CA ALA A 476 12.14 32.24 19.88
C ALA A 476 13.00 33.13 20.79
N THR A 477 12.34 34.08 21.46
CA THR A 477 12.91 34.85 22.57
C THR A 477 12.16 34.49 23.86
N ASN A 478 12.69 34.92 25.01
CA ASN A 478 12.04 34.72 26.32
C ASN A 478 10.68 35.43 26.45
N TYR A 479 10.30 36.25 25.48
CA TYR A 479 9.02 36.96 25.45
C TYR A 479 7.98 36.27 24.57
N CYS A 480 8.36 35.24 23.83
CA CYS A 480 7.44 34.51 22.97
C CYS A 480 6.45 33.71 23.83
N PRO A 481 5.13 33.92 23.69
CA PRO A 481 4.13 33.23 24.48
C PRO A 481 4.01 31.76 24.09
N ARG A 482 4.31 31.45 22.83
CA ARG A 482 4.26 30.10 22.26
C ARG A 482 5.55 29.79 21.52
N VAL A 483 6.32 28.89 22.12
CA VAL A 483 7.57 28.37 21.57
C VAL A 483 7.33 26.92 21.16
N VAL A 484 7.73 26.60 19.93
CA VAL A 484 7.66 25.23 19.40
C VAL A 484 9.02 24.83 18.87
N GLU A 485 9.37 23.56 19.04
CA GLU A 485 10.52 22.98 18.37
C GLU A 485 10.15 22.64 16.92
N GLU A 486 10.99 23.04 15.98
CA GLU A 486 10.80 22.75 14.57
C GLU A 486 12.11 22.28 13.91
N VAL A 487 11.99 21.44 12.89
CA VAL A 487 13.10 20.93 12.08
C VAL A 487 13.34 21.80 10.84
N PHE A 488 14.61 22.06 10.56
CA PHE A 488 15.02 22.86 9.40
C PHE A 488 16.20 22.21 8.69
N ASN A 489 16.26 22.40 7.38
CA ASN A 489 17.50 22.22 6.65
C ASN A 489 18.47 23.32 7.10
N ILE A 490 19.73 22.97 7.39
CA ILE A 490 20.76 23.93 7.81
C ILE A 490 20.91 25.10 6.83
N LYS A 491 20.57 24.93 5.55
CA LYS A 491 20.62 26.00 4.53
C LYS A 491 19.49 27.02 4.62
N TYR A 492 18.31 26.61 5.12
CA TYR A 492 17.06 27.39 5.00
C TYR A 492 16.44 27.74 6.36
N HIS A 493 17.21 27.63 7.45
CA HIS A 493 16.73 27.90 8.79
C HIS A 493 16.59 29.41 9.10
N PRO A 494 15.67 29.81 9.98
CA PRO A 494 15.58 31.20 10.42
C PRO A 494 16.81 31.60 11.24
N THR A 495 17.42 32.73 10.91
CA THR A 495 18.58 33.30 11.63
C THR A 495 18.21 34.50 12.50
N GLU A 496 17.07 35.14 12.21
CA GLU A 496 16.59 36.29 12.96
C GLU A 496 15.80 35.89 14.21
N ALA A 497 15.92 36.69 15.27
CA ALA A 497 15.10 36.58 16.47
C ALA A 497 13.67 37.10 16.23
N CYS A 498 12.72 36.56 17.00
CA CYS A 498 11.32 37.00 16.96
C CYS A 498 11.20 38.52 17.17
N ASP A 499 10.55 39.16 16.22
CA ASP A 499 10.28 40.59 16.19
C ASP A 499 8.86 40.95 16.63
N LEU A 500 7.93 39.99 16.62
CA LEU A 500 6.56 40.16 17.10
C LEU A 500 6.50 40.27 18.63
N HIS A 501 7.31 39.49 19.34
CA HIS A 501 7.32 39.43 20.81
C HIS A 501 8.64 39.98 21.34
N ARG A 502 8.77 41.30 21.32
CA ARG A 502 9.95 41.99 21.88
C ARG A 502 9.66 42.38 23.32
N GLY A 503 10.64 42.15 24.19
CA GLY A 503 10.63 42.70 25.54
C GLY A 503 10.66 44.22 25.56
N PRO A 504 10.48 44.85 26.74
CA PRO A 504 10.55 46.30 26.87
C PRO A 504 11.88 46.80 26.30
N ASN A 505 11.78 47.74 25.34
CA ASN A 505 12.93 48.39 24.72
C ASN A 505 13.83 48.98 25.81
N ARG A 506 14.92 48.28 26.18
CA ARG A 506 16.06 48.95 26.79
C ARG A 506 16.62 49.84 25.69
N LYS A 507 16.14 51.09 25.63
CA LYS A 507 16.77 52.17 24.87
C LYS A 507 18.27 52.04 25.13
N LYS A 508 19.06 51.75 24.10
CA LYS A 508 20.52 51.91 24.16
C LYS A 508 20.74 53.32 24.69
N ARG A 509 21.17 53.46 25.95
CA ARG A 509 21.71 54.73 26.45
C ARG A 509 22.83 55.07 25.48
N LYS A 510 22.64 56.11 24.65
CA LYS A 510 23.75 56.77 23.96
C LYS A 510 24.74 57.09 25.07
N ARG A 511 25.91 56.45 25.07
CA ARG A 511 27.05 56.97 25.81
C ARG A 511 27.31 58.34 25.21
N GLN A 512 26.89 59.40 25.90
CA GLN A 512 27.45 60.72 25.68
C GLN A 512 28.93 60.59 25.98
N ILE A 513 29.73 60.63 24.93
CA ILE A 513 31.14 61.00 25.02
C ILE A 513 31.09 62.50 25.32
N LEU A 514 31.37 62.87 26.56
CA LEU A 514 31.74 64.24 26.91
C LEU A 514 33.23 64.38 26.57
N PHE A 515 33.54 65.40 25.78
CA PHE A 515 34.90 65.84 25.44
C PHE A 515 35.66 66.36 26.66
#